data_AF-A0A920MP45-F1
#
_entry.id   AF-A0A920MP45-F1
#
_cell.length_a   1.000
_cell.length_b   1.000
_cell.length_c   1.000
_cell.angle_alpha   90.00
_cell.angle_beta   90.00
_cell.angle_gamma   90.00
#
_symmetry.space_group_name_H-M   'P 1'
#
loop_
_entity.id
_entity.type
_entity.pdbx_description
1 polymer ?
#
loop_
_entity_poly.entity_id
_entity_poly.type
_entity_poly.pdbx_seq_one_letter_code
_entity_poly.pdbx_strand_id
1 'polypeptide(L)' 'MLVTLFADVGMISNNWNEINAQNPIYGIGSGIRIPFPMVGVIRLDYGWGYRDGVWNSGAIHWGVGQKF' A
#
# COMPACT_ATOMS: atom_id res chain seq x y z
N MET A 1 -7.97 18.39 -3.53
CA MET A 1 -6.87 17.40 -3.67
C MET A 1 -6.27 17.18 -2.29
N LEU A 2 -6.00 15.94 -1.91
CA LEU A 2 -5.35 15.58 -0.64
C LEU A 2 -4.11 14.76 -0.94
N VAL A 3 -3.01 15.06 -0.26
CA VAL A 3 -1.80 14.23 -0.29
C VAL A 3 -1.78 13.39 0.98
N THR A 4 -1.48 12.10 0.83
CA THR A 4 -1.41 11.16 1.94
C THR A 4 -0.10 10.42 1.93
N LEU A 5 0.49 10.27 3.11
CA LEU A 5 1.60 9.35 3.34
C LEU A 5 1.05 8.16 4.10
N PHE A 6 1.50 6.96 3.74
CA PHE A 6 1.09 5.74 4.40
C PHE A 6 2.29 4.83 4.64
N ALA A 7 2.20 4.06 5.71
CA ALA A 7 3.14 3.03 6.08
C ALA A 7 2.33 1.84 6.57
N ASP A 8 2.55 0.69 5.93
CA ASP A 8 1.81 -0.54 6.18
C ASP A 8 2.81 -1.65 6.53
N VAL A 9 2.36 -2.61 7.33
CA VAL A 9 3.14 -3.80 7.67
C VAL A 9 2.24 -5.01 7.47
N GLY A 10 2.75 -6.02 6.77
CA GLY A 10 2.02 -7.25 6.46
C GLY A 10 2.88 -8.49 6.59
N MET A 11 2.24 -9.62 6.80
CA MET A 11 2.88 -10.94 6.80
C MET A 11 1.99 -11.88 6.01
N ILE A 12 2.60 -12.76 5.22
CA ILE A 12 1.88 -13.77 4.44
C ILE A 12 2.66 -15.07 4.50
N SER A 13 2.00 -16.13 4.95
CA SER A 13 2.56 -17.47 5.01
C SER A 13 1.45 -18.49 4.81
N ASN A 14 1.81 -19.67 4.29
CA ASN A 14 0.91 -20.81 4.16
C ASN A 14 0.82 -21.65 5.45
N ASN A 15 1.68 -21.38 6.43
CA ASN A 15 1.76 -22.13 7.69
C ASN A 15 1.95 -21.20 8.89
N TRP A 16 1.20 -21.45 9.97
CA TRP A 16 1.25 -20.72 11.23
C TRP A 16 2.61 -20.76 11.92
N ASN A 17 3.37 -21.84 11.75
CA ASN A 17 4.72 -21.90 12.34
C ASN A 17 5.71 -21.03 11.56
N GLU A 18 5.54 -20.92 10.24
CA GLU A 18 6.39 -20.13 9.36
C GLU A 18 6.09 -18.63 9.47
N ILE A 19 4.84 -18.24 9.72
CA ILE A 19 4.47 -16.82 9.84
C ILE A 19 5.18 -16.14 11.02
N ASN A 20 5.38 -16.86 12.12
CA ASN A 20 6.07 -16.34 13.31
C ASN A 20 7.59 -16.28 13.13
N ALA A 21 8.14 -17.04 12.18
CA ALA A 21 9.57 -17.11 11.89
C ALA A 21 9.99 -16.15 10.76
N GLN A 22 9.04 -15.63 9.98
CA GLN A 22 9.32 -14.74 8.86
C GLN A 22 9.49 -13.28 9.32
N ASN A 23 10.32 -12.52 8.61
CA ASN A 23 10.37 -11.08 8.78
C ASN A 23 9.11 -10.41 8.19
N PRO A 24 8.59 -9.34 8.82
CA PRO A 24 7.47 -8.60 8.28
C PRO A 24 7.81 -7.96 6.93
N ILE A 25 6.81 -7.87 6.07
CA ILE A 25 6.86 -7.06 4.84
C ILE A 25 6.45 -5.65 5.21
N TYR A 26 7.31 -4.68 4.90
CA TYR A 26 7.05 -3.27 5.15
C TYR A 26 6.68 -2.59 3.84
N GLY A 27 5.63 -1.77 3.85
CA GLY A 27 5.24 -0.92 2.73
C GLY A 27 5.28 0.53 3.15
N ILE A 28 5.85 1.40 2.32
CA ILE A 28 5.74 2.85 2.48
C ILE A 28 5.32 3.47 1.16
N GLY A 29 4.54 4.54 1.22
CA GLY A 29 4.13 5.21 0.00
C GLY A 29 3.48 6.56 0.23
N SER A 30 3.25 7.22 -0.89
CA SER A 30 2.55 8.49 -0.96
C SER A 30 1.43 8.39 -1.99
N GLY A 31 0.36 9.13 -1.76
CA GLY A 31 -0.82 9.08 -2.61
C GLY A 31 -1.48 10.42 -2.77
N ILE A 32 -2.08 10.64 -3.93
CA ILE A 32 -2.91 11.78 -4.23
C ILE A 32 -4.36 11.31 -4.33
N ARG A 33 -5.23 12.00 -3.61
CA ARG A 33 -6.67 11.74 -3.59
C ARG A 33 -7.40 12.97 -4.12
N ILE A 34 -8.14 12.78 -5.20
CA ILE A 34 -8.90 13.83 -5.88
C ILE A 34 -10.38 13.51 -5.68
N PRO A 35 -11.11 14.28 -4.83
CA PRO A 35 -12.55 14.17 -4.75
C PRO A 35 -13.16 14.49 -6.10
N PHE A 36 -14.06 13.64 -6.58
CA PHE A 36 -14.74 13.84 -7.86
C PHE A 36 -16.24 13.55 -7.71
N PRO A 37 -17.13 14.43 -8.21
CA PRO A 37 -18.56 14.21 -8.16
C PRO A 37 -18.96 12.86 -8.78
N MET A 38 -20.03 12.23 -8.29
CA MET A 38 -20.57 10.93 -8.72
C MET A 38 -19.74 9.68 -8.42
N VAL A 39 -18.39 9.75 -8.46
CA VAL A 39 -17.52 8.57 -8.27
C VAL A 39 -16.77 8.56 -6.93
N GLY A 40 -16.94 9.62 -6.13
CA GLY A 40 -16.35 9.75 -4.79
C GLY A 40 -14.93 10.30 -4.86
N VAL A 41 -13.93 9.42 -4.95
CA VAL A 41 -12.51 9.80 -4.92
C VAL A 41 -11.72 9.01 -5.96
N ILE A 42 -10.93 9.72 -6.75
CA ILE A 42 -9.86 9.16 -7.58
C ILE A 42 -8.60 9.10 -6.71
N ARG A 43 -7.97 7.94 -6.65
CA ARG A 43 -6.75 7.65 -5.87
C ARG A 43 -5.63 7.30 -6.83
N LEU A 44 -4.47 7.88 -6.60
CA LEU A 44 -3.23 7.54 -7.27
C LEU A 44 -2.15 7.44 -6.21
N ASP A 45 -1.69 6.22 -5.95
CA ASP A 45 -0.76 5.87 -4.90
C ASP A 45 0.54 5.36 -5.53
N TYR A 46 1.67 5.80 -5.02
CA TYR A 46 2.99 5.32 -5.40
C TYR A 46 3.71 4.83 -4.15
N GLY A 47 4.11 3.57 -4.14
CA GLY A 47 4.67 2.94 -2.95
C GLY A 47 5.78 1.95 -3.25
N TRP A 48 6.62 1.75 -2.25
CA TRP A 48 7.70 0.78 -2.25
C TRP A 48 7.44 -0.24 -1.15
N GLY A 49 7.74 -1.51 -1.46
CA GLY A 49 7.72 -2.59 -0.49
C GLY A 49 9.13 -3.05 -0.17
N TYR A 50 9.40 -3.31 1.10
CA TYR A 50 10.61 -3.96 1.59
C TYR A 50 10.25 -5.35 2.11
N ARG A 51 10.91 -6.37 1.55
CA ARG A 51 10.75 -7.76 1.94
C ARG A 51 12.09 -8.46 1.94
N ASP A 52 12.42 -9.13 3.03
CA ASP A 52 13.58 -10.02 3.15
C ASP A 52 14.91 -9.38 2.72
N GLY A 53 15.15 -8.11 3.07
CA GLY A 53 16.39 -7.41 2.69
C GLY A 53 16.32 -6.61 1.38
N VAL A 54 15.24 -6.76 0.62
CA VAL A 54 15.14 -6.22 -0.74
C VAL A 54 13.99 -5.22 -0.85
N TRP A 55 14.30 -4.05 -1.41
CA TRP A 55 13.31 -3.07 -1.84
C TRP A 55 12.80 -3.39 -3.24
N ASN A 56 11.49 -3.37 -3.44
CA ASN A 56 10.89 -3.42 -4.77
C ASN A 56 11.15 -2.09 -5.53
N SER A 57 11.07 -2.10 -6.86
CA SER A 57 11.32 -0.94 -7.74
C SER A 57 10.32 0.21 -7.62
N GLY A 58 9.36 0.11 -6.70
CA GLY A 58 8.21 1.01 -6.60
C GLY A 58 7.07 0.57 -7.53
N ALA A 59 5.84 0.78 -7.08
CA ALA A 59 4.63 0.42 -7.82
C ALA A 59 3.65 1.59 -7.80
N ILE A 60 3.04 1.86 -8.95
CA ILE A 60 1.95 2.83 -9.09
C ILE A 60 0.64 2.05 -9.02
N HIS A 61 -0.20 2.42 -8.07
CA HIS A 61 -1.57 1.96 -7.95
C HIS A 61 -2.51 3.13 -8.22
N TRP A 62 -3.61 2.87 -8.92
CA TRP A 62 -4.66 3.85 -9.11
C TRP A 62 -6.02 3.18 -8.94
N GLY A 63 -7.01 3.95 -8.54
CA GLY A 63 -8.35 3.45 -8.35
C GLY A 63 -9.38 4.55 -8.25
N VAL A 64 -10.63 4.20 -8.49
CA VAL A 64 -11.78 5.09 -8.34
C VAL A 64 -12.76 4.42 -7.40
N GLY A 65 -13.22 5.15 -6.39
CA GLY A 65 -14.23 4.60 -5.49
C GLY A 65 -14.66 5.55 -4.39
N GLN A 66 -15.77 5.21 -3.74
CA GLN A 66 -16.28 5.92 -2.59
C GLN A 66 -15.26 5.85 -1.43
N LYS A 67 -15.08 6.97 -0.74
CA LYS A 67 -14.24 7.06 0.45
C LYS A 67 -14.89 6.22 1.56
N PHE A 68 -14.19 5.22 2.10
CA PHE A 68 -14.56 4.58 3.37
C PHE A 68 -14.07 5.46 4.52
#